data_AF-A0A9Q5D017-F1
#
_entry.id   AF-A0A9Q5D017-F1
#
_cell.length_a   1.000
_cell.length_b   1.000
_cell.length_c   1.000
_cell.angle_alpha   90.00
_cell.angle_beta   90.00
_cell.angle_gamma   90.00
#
_symmetry.space_group_name_H-M   'P 1'
#
loop_
_entity.id
_entity.type
_entity.pdbx_description
1 polymer ?
#
loop_
_entity_poly.entity_id
_entity_poly.type
_entity_poly.pdbx_seq_one_letter_code
_entity_poly.pdbx_strand_id
1 'polypeptide(L)' 'MKKITLKNLDASGIQPLSAENMRTITGGISRNRKCPITEFECNDGSCISPSLINDGKNDCPDGEDEFPIE' A
#
# COMPACT_ATOMS: atom_id res chain seq x y z
N MET A 1 -6.30 23.52 -38.10
CA MET A 1 -6.26 23.82 -36.65
C MET A 1 -6.10 22.49 -35.93
N LYS A 2 -4.91 22.18 -35.40
CA LYS A 2 -4.65 20.87 -34.78
C LYS A 2 -5.25 20.88 -33.37
N LYS A 3 -6.36 20.16 -33.16
CA LYS A 3 -6.91 19.92 -31.81
C LYS A 3 -5.88 19.09 -31.04
N ILE A 4 -5.12 19.74 -30.16
CA ILE A 4 -4.25 19.07 -29.20
C ILE A 4 -5.19 18.28 -28.29
N THR A 5 -5.18 16.97 -28.43
CA THR A 5 -5.95 16.10 -27.54
C THR A 5 -5.13 15.98 -26.27
N LEU A 6 -5.60 16.59 -25.18
CA LEU A 6 -5.09 16.38 -23.84
C LEU A 6 -5.36 14.92 -23.45
N LYS A 7 -4.46 14.03 -23.84
CA LYS A 7 -4.38 12.68 -23.27
C LYS A 7 -3.34 12.75 -22.17
N ASN A 8 -3.65 12.15 -21.03
CA ASN A 8 -2.74 11.83 -19.92
C ASN A 8 -2.57 12.97 -18.91
N LEU A 9 -3.63 13.18 -18.11
CA LEU A 9 -3.46 13.58 -16.71
C LEU A 9 -4.23 12.59 -15.84
N ASP A 10 -4.01 11.29 -16.07
CA ASP A 10 -4.15 10.35 -14.98
C ASP A 10 -2.89 10.50 -14.13
N ALA A 11 -3.06 11.08 -12.96
CA ALA A 11 -2.03 11.18 -11.94
C ALA A 11 -1.63 9.75 -11.51
N SER A 12 -0.75 9.11 -12.28
CA SER A 12 -0.14 7.82 -11.93
C SER A 12 0.93 7.97 -10.83
N GLY A 13 0.80 8.97 -9.97
CA GLY A 13 1.78 9.32 -8.93
C GLY A 13 1.19 9.76 -7.60
N ILE A 14 -0.14 9.78 -7.46
CA ILE A 14 -0.80 9.85 -6.15
C ILE A 14 -1.83 8.75 -6.23
N GLN A 15 -1.67 7.68 -5.45
CA GLN A 15 -2.80 6.80 -5.19
C GLN A 15 -3.82 7.68 -4.47
N PRO A 16 -4.95 8.09 -5.09
CA PRO A 16 -6.03 8.62 -4.29
C PRO A 16 -6.33 7.52 -3.29
N LEU A 17 -6.53 7.87 -2.01
CA LEU A 17 -7.21 6.99 -1.08
C LEU A 17 -8.62 6.76 -1.68
N SER A 18 -8.71 5.84 -2.63
CA SER A 18 -9.91 5.58 -3.41
C SER A 18 -10.97 5.18 -2.40
N ALA A 19 -12.15 5.77 -2.53
CA ALA A 19 -13.33 5.43 -1.72
C ALA A 19 -13.70 3.92 -1.80
N GLU A 20 -12.99 3.13 -2.61
CA GLU A 20 -12.98 1.67 -2.65
C GLU A 20 -12.29 1.02 -1.43
N ASN A 21 -11.54 1.79 -0.63
CA ASN A 21 -10.89 1.32 0.61
C ASN A 21 -11.79 1.42 1.85
N MET A 22 -13.06 1.80 1.72
CA MET A 22 -14.05 1.77 2.83
C MET A 22 -14.94 0.50 2.84
N ARG A 23 -14.64 -0.52 2.03
CA ARG A 23 -15.42 -1.79 1.99
C ARG A 23 -15.12 -2.78 3.13
N THR A 24 -14.67 -2.28 4.27
CA THR A 24 -14.59 -3.04 5.53
C THR A 24 -15.19 -2.25 6.68
N ILE A 25 -16.34 -1.62 6.46
CA ILE A 25 -17.28 -1.34 7.57
C ILE A 25 -18.49 -2.29 7.50
N THR A 26 -18.77 -2.90 6.34
CA THR A 26 -19.78 -3.96 6.19
C THR A 26 -19.22 -5.01 5.22
N GLY A 27 -19.20 -6.28 5.64
CA GLY A 27 -18.31 -7.31 5.11
C GLY A 27 -18.32 -7.50 3.59
N GLY A 28 -17.11 -7.59 3.02
CA GLY A 28 -16.88 -8.34 1.78
C GLY A 28 -16.00 -7.62 0.74
N ILE A 29 -14.67 -7.70 0.90
CA ILE A 29 -13.72 -8.09 -0.17
C ILE A 29 -12.55 -8.81 0.51
N SER A 30 -12.57 -10.14 0.46
CA SER A 30 -11.41 -10.96 0.82
C SER A 30 -10.33 -10.81 -0.26
N ARG A 31 -9.49 -9.78 -0.15
CA ARG A 31 -8.07 -10.05 -0.39
C ARG A 31 -7.67 -10.89 0.81
N ASN A 32 -7.15 -12.09 0.58
CA ASN A 32 -6.74 -13.02 1.63
C ASN A 32 -5.49 -12.47 2.36
N ARG A 33 -5.64 -11.27 2.95
CA ARG A 33 -4.69 -10.65 3.85
C ARG A 33 -4.55 -11.63 5.00
N LYS A 34 -3.34 -12.15 5.18
CA LYS A 34 -3.04 -13.00 6.33
C LYS A 34 -3.01 -12.18 7.60
N CYS A 35 -2.67 -10.89 7.46
CA CYS A 35 -2.54 -9.97 8.56
C CYS A 35 -3.84 -9.22 8.88
N PRO A 36 -4.09 -8.91 10.17
CA PRO A 36 -5.07 -7.93 10.60
C PRO A 36 -4.91 -6.60 9.86
N ILE A 37 -6.00 -5.85 9.70
CA ILE A 37 -5.96 -4.51 9.11
C ILE A 37 -5.08 -3.52 9.91
N THR A 38 -4.79 -3.85 11.16
CA THR A 38 -3.94 -3.07 12.06
C THR A 38 -2.46 -3.40 11.94
N GLU A 39 -2.08 -4.34 11.08
CA GLU A 39 -0.70 -4.80 10.89
C GLU A 39 -0.26 -4.59 9.44
N PHE A 40 1.07 -4.52 9.24
CA PHE A 40 1.68 -4.49 7.92
C PHE A 40 2.04 -5.91 7.50
N GLU A 41 1.68 -6.27 6.27
CA GLU A 41 1.98 -7.58 5.67
C GLU A 41 3.25 -7.46 4.82
N CYS A 42 4.30 -8.17 5.22
CA CYS A 42 5.52 -8.35 4.44
C CYS A 42 5.24 -9.20 3.18
N ASN A 43 6.14 -9.21 2.20
CA ASN A 43 5.99 -9.94 0.94
C ASN A 43 5.93 -11.46 1.11
N ASP A 44 6.55 -12.01 2.17
CA ASP A 44 6.43 -13.43 2.52
C ASP A 44 5.07 -13.77 3.18
N GLY A 45 4.30 -12.74 3.52
CA GLY A 45 3.03 -12.82 4.23
C GLY A 45 3.17 -12.89 5.76
N SER A 46 4.34 -12.59 6.32
CA SER A 46 4.50 -12.30 7.74
C SER A 46 3.90 -10.93 8.08
N CYS A 47 3.61 -10.72 9.36
CA CYS A 47 2.91 -9.53 9.84
C CYS A 47 3.75 -8.81 10.89
N ILE A 48 3.89 -7.50 10.75
CA ILE A 48 4.62 -6.65 11.70
C ILE A 48 3.73 -5.51 12.21
N SER A 49 4.08 -5.00 13.39
CA SER A 49 3.41 -3.83 13.96
C SER A 49 3.69 -2.59 13.10
N PRO A 50 2.71 -1.68 12.91
CA PRO A 50 2.93 -0.41 12.22
C PRO A 50 4.05 0.45 12.83
N SER A 51 4.39 0.22 14.11
CA SER A 51 5.48 0.91 14.79
C SER A 51 6.88 0.49 14.32
N LEU A 52 6.98 -0.64 13.61
CA LEU A 52 8.23 -1.20 13.09
C LEU A 52 8.49 -0.77 11.64
N ILE A 53 7.55 -0.07 11.03
CA ILE A 53 7.71 0.44 9.67
C ILE A 53 8.63 1.67 9.72
N ASN A 54 9.76 1.62 9.02
CA ASN A 54 10.77 2.69 8.99
C ASN A 54 11.33 3.03 10.37
N ASP A 55 11.59 2.00 11.17
CA ASP A 55 12.17 2.18 12.50
C ASP A 55 13.71 2.12 12.47
N GLY A 56 14.30 1.91 11.29
CA GLY A 56 15.73 1.79 11.07
C GLY A 56 16.26 0.37 11.24
N LYS A 57 15.37 -0.63 11.35
CA LYS A 57 15.71 -2.04 11.47
C LYS A 57 14.86 -2.86 10.51
N ASN A 58 15.50 -3.77 9.78
CA ASN A 58 14.78 -4.71 8.93
C ASN A 58 14.02 -5.71 9.81
N ASP A 59 12.69 -5.58 9.87
CA ASP A 59 11.78 -6.53 10.50
C ASP A 59 11.05 -7.41 9.46
N CYS A 60 10.90 -6.96 8.21
CA CYS A 60 10.53 -7.83 7.10
C CYS A 60 11.74 -8.58 6.51
N PRO A 61 11.54 -9.75 5.88
CA PRO A 61 12.64 -10.61 5.39
C PRO A 61 13.57 -9.92 4.40
N ASP A 62 13.03 -9.07 3.52
CA ASP A 62 13.80 -8.32 2.53
C ASP A 62 14.01 -6.84 2.94
N GLY A 63 13.64 -6.46 4.18
CA GLY A 63 13.71 -5.08 4.67
C GLY A 63 12.74 -4.12 3.97
N GLU A 64 11.67 -4.65 3.37
CA GLU A 64 10.67 -3.84 2.64
C GLU A 64 9.79 -2.97 3.54
N ASP A 65 9.88 -3.17 4.85
CA ASP A 65 9.37 -2.29 5.90
C ASP A 65 10.19 -1.01 6.06
N GLU A 66 11.42 -0.99 5.54
CA GLU A 66 12.31 0.16 5.51
C GLU A 66 12.27 0.84 4.12
N PHE A 67 12.05 2.17 4.08
CA PHE A 67 12.16 2.97 2.87
C PHE A 67 13.60 2.88 2.34
N PRO A 68 13.80 3.00 1.01
CA PRO A 68 15.07 2.72 0.38
C PRO A 68 16.23 3.44 1.07
N ILE A 69 17.19 2.62 1.50
CA ILE A 69 18.51 3.02 1.95
C ILE A 69 19.16 3.75 0.76
N GLU A 70 19.27 5.08 0.84
CA GLU A 70 20.22 5.83 -0.01
C GLU A 70 21.66 5.57 0.44
#